data_AF-A0A524CEX6-F1
#
_entry.id   AF-A0A524CEX6-F1
#
_cell.length_a   1.000
_cell.length_b   1.000
_cell.length_c   1.000
_cell.angle_alpha   90.00
_cell.angle_beta   90.00
_cell.angle_gamma   90.00
#
_symmetry.space_group_name_H-M   'P 1'
#
loop_
_entity.id
_entity.type
_entity.pdbx_description
1 polymer ?
#
loop_
_entity_poly.entity_id
_entity_poly.type
_entity_poly.pdbx_seq_one_letter_code
_entity_poly.pdbx_strand_id
1 'polypeptide(L)'
;MLELISYNEEVLNSRDRVALNLLKDGENFLEQFETNHELLIDTVSLIHKYLQITNKIPHNLFKYYIAAYYIVSRHPMAFPHHESKKEFSHQYGIKVSSLDYCVDRLIKALKLIKIMDDMQYPYFIDPYKDIGYKLAKSIVEDEIDKRMMDFLLKHQQINPKIISEELTLRFVFEMNIFPEELFRQIYYLVDQMVEEELQDFLEYKKLQTKYLI
;
A
#
# COMPACT_ATOMS: atom_id res chain seq x y z
N MET A 1 9.16 39.26 27.25
CA MET A 1 10.08 39.27 26.11
C MET A 1 10.05 37.87 25.54
N LEU A 2 9.16 37.62 24.58
CA LEU A 2 9.06 36.33 23.89
C LEU A 2 10.20 36.32 22.88
N GLU A 3 11.20 35.50 23.12
CA GLU A 3 12.24 35.24 22.12
C GLU A 3 11.55 34.65 20.89
N LEU A 4 11.53 35.45 19.82
CA LEU A 4 11.27 34.98 18.48
C LEU A 4 12.27 33.85 18.22
N ILE A 5 11.77 32.62 18.17
CA ILE A 5 12.52 31.48 17.64
C ILE A 5 13.01 31.93 16.27
N SER A 6 14.29 32.27 16.18
CA SER A 6 14.95 32.53 14.92
C SER A 6 14.87 31.23 14.15
N TYR A 7 13.95 31.17 13.18
CA TYR A 7 13.91 30.12 12.18
C TYR A 7 15.26 30.19 11.50
N ASN A 8 16.19 29.33 11.90
CA ASN A 8 17.39 29.09 11.11
C ASN A 8 16.87 28.67 9.75
N GLU A 9 17.02 29.55 8.76
CA GLU A 9 16.93 29.17 7.36
C GLU A 9 18.03 28.13 7.15
N GLU A 10 17.73 26.87 7.45
CA GLU A 10 18.47 25.77 6.85
C GLU A 10 18.40 26.04 5.36
N VAL A 11 19.56 26.36 4.78
CA VAL A 11 19.70 26.55 3.34
C VAL A 11 19.25 25.24 2.73
N LEU A 12 17.97 25.18 2.32
CA LEU A 12 17.40 24.03 1.62
C LEU A 12 18.38 23.71 0.50
N ASN A 13 18.99 22.53 0.60
CA ASN A 13 19.89 21.98 -0.40
C ASN A 13 19.17 22.06 -1.76
N SER A 14 19.91 22.34 -2.83
CA SER A 14 19.38 22.49 -4.19
C SER A 14 18.45 21.34 -4.60
N ARG A 15 18.76 20.11 -4.16
CA ARG A 15 17.92 18.92 -4.35
C ARG A 15 16.56 19.03 -3.67
N ASP A 16 16.52 19.51 -2.43
CA ASP A 16 15.27 19.63 -1.67
C ASP A 16 14.39 20.74 -2.24
N ARG A 17 15.00 21.85 -2.71
CA ARG A 17 14.28 22.89 -3.44
C ARG A 17 13.67 22.36 -4.74
N VAL A 18 14.44 21.58 -5.51
CA VAL A 18 13.93 20.95 -6.74
C VAL A 18 12.78 20.01 -6.42
N ALA A 19 12.90 19.17 -5.38
CA ALA A 19 11.83 18.29 -4.95
C ALA A 19 10.56 19.08 -4.59
N LEU A 20 10.67 20.11 -3.74
CA LEU A 20 9.54 20.96 -3.36
C LEU A 20 8.87 21.62 -4.56
N ASN A 21 9.65 22.15 -5.51
CA ASN A 21 9.09 22.74 -6.73
C ASN A 21 8.33 21.71 -7.55
N LEU A 22 8.89 20.51 -7.74
CA LEU A 22 8.22 19.44 -8.48
C LEU A 22 6.91 19.00 -7.82
N LEU A 23 6.85 18.94 -6.49
CA LEU A 23 5.62 18.62 -5.75
C LEU A 23 4.56 19.71 -5.94
N LYS A 24 4.96 20.98 -5.85
CA LYS A 24 4.08 22.12 -6.05
C LYS A 24 3.55 22.21 -7.49
N ASP A 25 4.40 21.94 -8.46
CA ASP A 25 4.00 21.85 -9.87
C ASP A 25 2.97 20.73 -10.10
N GLY A 26 3.14 19.60 -9.41
CA GLY A 26 2.22 18.47 -9.44
C GLY A 26 0.86 18.78 -8.80
N GLU A 27 0.87 19.41 -7.63
CA GLU A 27 -0.32 19.90 -6.94
C GLU A 27 -1.11 20.86 -7.85
N ASN A 28 -0.48 21.94 -8.31
CA ASN A 28 -1.11 22.92 -9.21
C ASN A 28 -1.66 22.26 -10.48
N PHE A 29 -0.96 21.25 -11.02
CA PHE A 29 -1.40 20.49 -12.17
C PHE A 29 -2.64 19.62 -11.88
N LEU A 30 -2.77 19.07 -10.68
CA LEU A 30 -3.93 18.23 -10.32
C LEU A 30 -5.15 19.07 -9.93
N GLU A 31 -4.94 20.24 -9.33
CA GLU A 31 -6.02 21.16 -8.95
C GLU A 31 -6.91 21.58 -10.13
N GLN A 32 -6.36 21.64 -11.35
CA GLN A 32 -7.15 21.96 -12.55
C GLN A 32 -8.25 20.93 -12.87
N PHE A 33 -8.21 19.74 -12.26
CA PHE A 33 -9.20 18.68 -12.45
C PHE A 33 -10.21 18.59 -11.29
N GLU A 34 -10.25 19.58 -10.40
CA GLU A 34 -11.18 19.63 -9.25
C GLU A 34 -11.11 18.38 -8.36
N THR A 35 -9.91 17.81 -8.22
CA THR A 35 -9.69 16.59 -7.42
C THR A 35 -9.93 16.85 -5.93
N ASN A 36 -10.40 15.84 -5.21
CA ASN A 36 -10.50 15.89 -3.75
C ASN A 36 -9.11 16.18 -3.13
N HIS A 37 -9.05 17.14 -2.19
CA HIS A 37 -7.80 17.61 -1.61
C HIS A 37 -7.03 16.50 -0.85
N GLU A 38 -7.71 15.60 -0.15
CA GLU A 38 -7.07 14.48 0.55
C GLU A 38 -6.38 13.54 -0.45
N LEU A 39 -7.08 13.19 -1.54
CA LEU A 39 -6.50 12.38 -2.62
C LEU A 39 -5.35 13.09 -3.32
N LEU A 40 -5.41 14.42 -3.46
CA LEU A 40 -4.33 15.22 -4.02
C LEU A 40 -3.06 15.11 -3.15
N ILE A 41 -3.20 15.29 -1.83
CA ILE A 41 -2.07 15.20 -0.90
C ILE A 41 -1.45 13.80 -0.95
N ASP A 42 -2.27 12.76 -0.95
CA ASP A 42 -1.79 11.38 -1.05
C ASP A 42 -1.09 11.11 -2.39
N THR A 43 -1.61 11.67 -3.48
CA THR A 43 -1.01 11.57 -4.82
C THR A 43 0.37 12.20 -4.86
N VAL A 44 0.49 13.45 -4.39
CA VAL A 44 1.76 14.17 -4.35
C VAL A 44 2.75 13.44 -3.42
N SER A 45 2.27 12.90 -2.30
CA SER A 45 3.09 12.12 -1.37
C SER A 45 3.60 10.81 -2.00
N LEU A 46 2.78 10.12 -2.80
CA LEU A 46 3.18 8.92 -3.54
C LEU A 46 4.29 9.23 -4.54
N ILE A 47 4.18 10.35 -5.26
CA ILE A 47 5.22 10.81 -6.20
C ILE A 47 6.50 11.21 -5.47
N HIS A 48 6.40 11.90 -4.34
CA HIS A 48 7.56 12.24 -3.53
C HIS A 48 8.38 10.99 -3.16
N LYS A 49 7.71 9.95 -2.64
CA LYS A 49 8.36 8.66 -2.35
C LYS A 49 9.00 8.03 -3.58
N TYR A 50 8.29 8.04 -4.71
CA TYR A 50 8.80 7.47 -5.96
C TYR A 50 10.09 8.17 -6.42
N LEU A 51 10.14 9.50 -6.34
CA LEU A 51 11.33 10.29 -6.69
C LEU A 51 12.49 10.02 -5.72
N GLN A 52 12.20 9.84 -4.43
CA GLN A 52 13.20 9.46 -3.43
C GLN A 52 13.83 8.09 -3.71
N ILE A 53 13.01 7.08 -4.04
CA ILE A 53 13.48 5.70 -4.28
C ILE A 53 14.24 5.59 -5.61
N THR A 54 13.70 6.19 -6.68
CA THR A 54 14.29 6.04 -8.01
C THR A 54 15.50 6.95 -8.25
N ASN A 55 15.63 8.02 -7.45
CA ASN A 55 16.66 9.05 -7.57
C ASN A 55 16.78 9.63 -9.00
N LYS A 56 15.68 9.61 -9.77
CA LYS A 56 15.62 10.08 -11.16
C LYS A 56 14.26 10.72 -11.43
N ILE A 57 14.28 11.90 -12.05
CA ILE A 57 13.07 12.58 -12.49
C ILE A 57 12.67 12.01 -13.86
N PRO A 58 11.47 11.44 -14.02
CA PRO A 58 10.97 11.01 -15.32
C PRO A 58 10.88 12.16 -16.32
N HIS A 59 11.07 11.87 -17.61
CA HIS A 59 11.00 12.88 -18.66
C HIS A 59 9.64 13.62 -18.71
N ASN A 60 8.55 12.94 -18.35
CA ASN A 60 7.23 13.55 -18.21
C ASN A 60 6.64 13.15 -16.85
N LEU A 61 6.89 13.97 -15.83
CA LEU A 61 6.42 13.75 -14.47
C LEU A 61 4.90 13.90 -14.32
N PHE A 62 4.25 14.76 -15.12
CA PHE A 62 2.80 14.96 -15.07
C PHE A 62 2.00 13.68 -15.38
N LYS A 63 2.50 12.83 -16.29
CA LYS A 63 1.91 11.50 -16.51
C LYS A 63 1.98 10.60 -15.27
N TYR A 64 3.04 10.73 -14.48
CA TYR A 64 3.17 10.01 -13.22
C TYR A 64 2.22 10.57 -12.17
N TYR A 65 1.99 11.89 -12.10
CA TYR A 65 0.96 12.46 -11.22
C TYR A 65 -0.44 11.90 -11.53
N ILE A 66 -0.84 11.84 -12.81
CA ILE A 66 -2.12 11.22 -13.22
C ILE A 66 -2.17 9.74 -12.83
N ALA A 67 -1.09 9.00 -13.06
CA ALA A 67 -1.01 7.59 -12.69
C ALA A 67 -1.02 7.35 -11.18
N ALA A 68 -0.41 8.24 -10.39
CA ALA A 68 -0.45 8.20 -8.94
C ALA A 68 -1.87 8.50 -8.44
N TYR A 69 -2.55 9.49 -9.03
CA TYR A 69 -3.95 9.77 -8.72
C TYR A 69 -4.85 8.57 -9.00
N TYR A 70 -4.67 7.90 -10.15
CA TYR A 70 -5.38 6.66 -10.48
C TYR A 70 -5.18 5.56 -9.42
N ILE A 71 -3.99 5.44 -8.85
CA ILE A 71 -3.67 4.46 -7.82
C ILE A 71 -4.36 4.84 -6.50
N VAL A 72 -4.20 6.10 -6.07
CA VAL A 72 -4.71 6.61 -4.80
C VAL A 72 -6.24 6.60 -4.78
N SER A 73 -6.90 6.96 -5.88
CA SER A 73 -8.37 6.93 -5.98
C SER A 73 -8.95 5.52 -5.97
N ARG A 74 -8.11 4.48 -6.06
CA ARG A 74 -8.47 3.06 -6.07
C ARG A 74 -7.96 2.31 -4.85
N HIS A 75 -7.94 2.96 -3.71
CA HIS A 75 -7.80 2.28 -2.43
C HIS A 75 -8.96 1.28 -2.22
N PRO A 76 -8.77 0.11 -1.56
CA PRO A 76 -9.86 -0.85 -1.32
C PRO A 76 -11.11 -0.23 -0.69
N MET A 77 -10.94 0.69 0.27
CA MET A 77 -12.06 1.40 0.91
C MET A 77 -12.83 2.36 0.00
N ALA A 78 -12.35 2.60 -1.22
CA ALA A 78 -13.08 3.35 -2.25
C ALA A 78 -14.00 2.45 -3.10
N PHE A 79 -14.13 1.16 -2.76
CA PHE A 79 -15.07 0.27 -3.43
C PHE A 79 -16.52 0.81 -3.31
N PRO A 80 -17.32 0.78 -4.40
CA PRO A 80 -16.97 0.36 -5.76
C PRO A 80 -16.36 1.50 -6.59
N HIS A 81 -15.21 1.25 -7.25
CA HIS A 81 -14.61 2.20 -8.20
C HIS A 81 -14.48 1.60 -9.61
N HIS A 82 -15.62 1.46 -10.28
CA HIS A 82 -15.77 0.76 -11.57
C HIS A 82 -15.58 1.64 -12.82
N GLU A 83 -14.94 2.81 -12.69
CA GLU A 83 -14.54 3.58 -13.86
C GLU A 83 -13.55 2.77 -14.71
N SER A 84 -13.68 2.77 -16.04
CA SER A 84 -12.71 2.10 -16.90
C SER A 84 -11.42 2.92 -17.04
N LYS A 85 -10.28 2.26 -17.28
CA LYS A 85 -9.03 2.97 -17.62
C LYS A 85 -9.19 3.89 -18.82
N LYS A 86 -10.09 3.57 -19.75
CA LYS A 86 -10.33 4.37 -20.95
C LYS A 86 -11.02 5.68 -20.61
N GLU A 87 -12.05 5.63 -19.77
CA GLU A 87 -12.76 6.82 -19.27
C GLU A 87 -11.83 7.71 -18.46
N PHE A 88 -11.12 7.12 -17.47
CA PHE A 88 -10.14 7.85 -16.68
C PHE A 88 -9.07 8.50 -17.58
N SER A 89 -8.48 7.73 -18.51
CA SER A 89 -7.46 8.24 -19.42
C SER A 89 -7.98 9.41 -20.28
N HIS A 90 -9.25 9.34 -20.71
CA HIS A 90 -9.89 10.41 -21.47
C HIS A 90 -10.07 11.68 -20.62
N GLN A 91 -10.56 11.54 -19.38
CA GLN A 91 -10.76 12.65 -18.44
C GLN A 91 -9.46 13.43 -18.18
N TYR A 92 -8.34 12.73 -17.99
CA TYR A 92 -7.05 13.34 -17.68
C TYR A 92 -6.14 13.56 -18.90
N GLY A 93 -6.65 13.38 -20.12
CA GLY A 93 -5.91 13.65 -21.36
C GLY A 93 -4.63 12.81 -21.55
N ILE A 94 -4.60 11.58 -21.01
CA ILE A 94 -3.46 10.66 -21.11
C ILE A 94 -3.82 9.48 -22.04
N LYS A 95 -2.83 8.92 -22.75
CA LYS A 95 -3.04 7.65 -23.47
C LYS A 95 -3.10 6.49 -22.47
N VAL A 96 -4.02 5.54 -22.67
CA VAL A 96 -4.14 4.34 -21.82
C VAL A 96 -2.80 3.61 -21.67
N SER A 97 -2.04 3.44 -22.76
CA SER A 97 -0.71 2.81 -22.70
C SER A 97 0.32 3.60 -21.88
N SER A 98 0.20 4.94 -21.83
CA SER A 98 1.03 5.77 -20.96
C SER A 98 0.62 5.64 -19.50
N LEU A 99 -0.69 5.55 -19.22
CA LEU A 99 -1.20 5.28 -17.88
C LEU A 99 -0.69 3.93 -17.38
N ASP A 100 -0.88 2.86 -18.15
CA ASP A 100 -0.42 1.51 -17.82
C ASP A 100 1.07 1.48 -17.51
N TYR A 101 1.88 2.09 -18.38
CA TYR A 101 3.32 2.18 -18.17
C TYR A 101 3.67 2.88 -16.85
N CYS A 102 3.05 4.03 -16.57
CA CYS A 102 3.37 4.80 -15.36
C CYS A 102 2.87 4.09 -14.10
N VAL A 103 1.68 3.51 -14.12
CA VAL A 103 1.11 2.71 -13.02
C VAL A 103 2.01 1.51 -12.71
N ASP A 104 2.42 0.75 -13.72
CA ASP A 104 3.32 -0.41 -13.52
C ASP A 104 4.68 0.00 -12.94
N ARG A 105 5.20 1.17 -13.34
CA ARG A 105 6.45 1.71 -12.79
C ARG A 105 6.30 2.12 -11.33
N LEU A 106 5.18 2.76 -10.96
CA LEU A 106 4.88 3.14 -9.58
C LEU A 106 4.70 1.90 -8.70
N ILE A 107 3.89 0.94 -9.12
CA ILE A 107 3.67 -0.33 -8.40
C ILE A 107 4.99 -1.04 -8.12
N LYS A 108 5.84 -1.20 -9.14
CA LYS A 108 7.13 -1.89 -8.99
C LYS A 108 8.10 -1.14 -8.09
N ALA A 109 8.21 0.17 -8.24
CA ALA A 109 9.17 0.97 -7.47
C ALA A 109 8.76 1.10 -5.99
N LEU A 110 7.46 1.22 -5.72
CA LEU A 110 6.93 1.42 -4.38
C LEU A 110 6.48 0.11 -3.71
N LYS A 111 6.55 -1.02 -4.44
CA LYS A 111 6.06 -2.33 -4.00
C LYS A 111 4.60 -2.29 -3.54
N LEU A 112 3.76 -1.58 -4.29
CA LEU A 112 2.33 -1.53 -4.01
C LEU A 112 1.70 -2.90 -4.25
N ILE A 113 0.79 -3.29 -3.38
CA ILE A 113 0.00 -4.51 -3.54
C ILE A 113 -1.20 -4.16 -4.42
N LYS A 114 -1.41 -4.96 -5.46
CA LYS A 114 -2.53 -4.81 -6.39
C LYS A 114 -3.49 -5.97 -6.21
N ILE A 115 -4.73 -5.67 -5.90
CA ILE A 115 -5.83 -6.64 -5.87
C ILE A 115 -6.86 -6.30 -6.96
N MET A 116 -7.68 -7.26 -7.35
CA MET A 116 -8.66 -7.12 -8.43
C MET A 116 -10.02 -7.55 -7.92
N ASP A 117 -11.06 -6.74 -8.10
CA ASP A 117 -12.43 -7.20 -7.81
C ASP A 117 -12.91 -8.28 -8.80
N ASP A 118 -14.15 -8.74 -8.62
CA ASP A 118 -14.77 -9.73 -9.50
C ASP A 118 -14.95 -9.23 -10.95
N MET A 119 -15.02 -7.92 -11.15
CA MET A 119 -15.13 -7.28 -12.46
C MET A 119 -13.77 -6.95 -13.09
N GLN A 120 -12.66 -7.35 -12.44
CA GLN A 120 -11.29 -7.05 -12.85
C GLN A 120 -10.95 -5.55 -12.86
N TYR A 121 -11.56 -4.75 -11.97
CA TYR A 121 -11.04 -3.43 -11.65
C TYR A 121 -9.94 -3.54 -10.59
N PRO A 122 -8.80 -2.85 -10.79
CA PRO A 122 -7.69 -2.90 -9.84
C PRO A 122 -7.93 -1.98 -8.64
N TYR A 123 -7.46 -2.44 -7.48
CA TYR A 123 -7.31 -1.65 -6.26
C TYR A 123 -5.88 -1.78 -5.73
N PHE A 124 -5.39 -0.77 -5.03
CA PHE A 124 -3.99 -0.66 -4.62
C PHE A 124 -3.84 -0.36 -3.14
N ILE A 125 -2.91 -1.08 -2.51
CA ILE A 125 -2.54 -0.93 -1.10
C ILE A 125 -1.06 -0.55 -1.04
N ASP A 126 -0.72 0.53 -0.31
CA ASP A 126 0.67 0.86 0.02
C ASP A 126 1.02 0.18 1.36
N PRO A 127 1.76 -0.95 1.36
CA PRO A 127 2.03 -1.69 2.58
C PRO A 127 2.81 -0.89 3.64
N TYR A 128 3.48 0.21 3.23
CA TYR A 128 4.26 1.06 4.13
C TYR A 128 3.47 2.24 4.69
N LYS A 129 2.27 2.52 4.21
CA LYS A 129 1.45 3.66 4.66
C LYS A 129 0.05 3.28 5.11
N ASP A 130 -0.55 2.30 4.46
CA ASP A 130 -1.92 1.87 4.72
C ASP A 130 -2.04 1.38 6.18
N ILE A 131 -2.86 2.11 6.95
CA ILE A 131 -3.06 1.84 8.38
C ILE A 131 -3.78 0.52 8.57
N GLY A 132 -4.77 0.23 7.73
CA GLY A 132 -5.54 -1.01 7.77
C GLY A 132 -4.66 -2.22 7.50
N TYR A 133 -3.83 -2.14 6.46
CA TYR A 133 -2.85 -3.19 6.13
C TYR A 133 -1.85 -3.42 7.26
N LYS A 134 -1.29 -2.36 7.83
CA LYS A 134 -0.34 -2.48 8.96
C LYS A 134 -0.98 -3.10 10.20
N LEU A 135 -2.21 -2.69 10.50
CA LEU A 135 -2.96 -3.25 11.62
C LEU A 135 -3.25 -4.74 11.40
N ALA A 136 -3.70 -5.10 10.19
CA ALA A 136 -3.92 -6.49 9.81
C ALA A 136 -2.64 -7.32 9.97
N LYS A 137 -1.50 -6.81 9.47
CA LYS A 137 -0.21 -7.49 9.59
C LYS A 137 0.19 -7.72 11.05
N SER A 138 0.11 -6.70 11.89
CA SER A 138 0.43 -6.83 13.32
C SER A 138 -0.46 -7.84 14.04
N ILE A 139 -1.74 -7.94 13.66
CA ILE A 139 -2.66 -8.93 14.25
C ILE A 139 -2.34 -10.34 13.75
N VAL A 140 -1.93 -10.50 12.50
CA VAL A 140 -1.45 -11.78 11.97
C VAL A 140 -0.23 -12.24 12.77
N GLU A 141 0.79 -11.38 12.92
CA GLU A 141 1.99 -11.65 13.73
C GLU A 141 1.62 -12.12 15.15
N ASP A 142 0.78 -11.35 15.86
CA ASP A 142 0.32 -11.69 17.22
C ASP A 142 -0.45 -13.02 17.30
N GLU A 143 -1.25 -13.35 16.30
CA GLU A 143 -2.03 -14.60 16.28
C GLU A 143 -1.13 -15.81 16.00
N ILE A 144 -0.17 -15.67 15.07
CA ILE A 144 0.81 -16.72 14.78
C ILE A 144 1.68 -17.00 16.00
N ASP A 145 2.16 -15.98 16.70
CA ASP A 145 2.93 -16.13 17.94
C ASP A 145 2.17 -16.92 19.00
N LYS A 146 0.88 -16.63 19.20
CA LYS A 146 0.04 -17.37 20.17
C LYS A 146 -0.11 -18.83 19.76
N ARG A 147 -0.43 -19.09 18.49
CA ARG A 147 -0.60 -20.46 17.98
C ARG A 147 0.69 -21.26 18.03
N MET A 148 1.83 -20.61 17.82
CA MET A 148 3.16 -21.20 17.98
C MET A 148 3.42 -21.60 19.43
N MET A 149 3.11 -20.73 20.39
CA MET A 149 3.27 -21.07 21.81
C MET A 149 2.34 -22.22 22.22
N ASP A 150 1.11 -22.25 21.74
CA ASP A 150 0.19 -23.38 21.98
C ASP A 150 0.70 -24.68 21.34
N PHE A 151 1.27 -24.63 20.13
CA PHE A 151 1.94 -25.79 19.54
C PHE A 151 3.09 -26.28 20.40
N LEU A 152 3.98 -25.39 20.87
CA LEU A 152 5.15 -25.78 21.67
C LEU A 152 4.77 -26.36 23.03
N LEU A 153 3.75 -25.81 23.68
CA LEU A 153 3.32 -26.23 25.01
C LEU A 153 2.38 -27.45 24.98
N LYS A 154 1.50 -27.54 23.96
CA LYS A 154 0.38 -28.48 23.91
C LYS A 154 0.43 -29.43 22.71
N HIS A 155 1.40 -29.30 21.81
CA HIS A 155 1.54 -30.09 20.58
C HIS A 155 0.33 -29.99 19.63
N GLN A 156 -0.42 -28.88 19.68
CA GLN A 156 -1.58 -28.64 18.82
C GLN A 156 -1.13 -28.22 17.43
N GLN A 157 -1.56 -28.96 16.39
CA GLN A 157 -1.20 -28.65 15.01
C GLN A 157 -1.72 -27.28 14.58
N ILE A 158 -0.86 -26.53 13.87
CA ILE A 158 -1.20 -25.25 13.26
C ILE A 158 -1.69 -25.51 11.84
N ASN A 159 -2.90 -25.04 11.52
CA ASN A 159 -3.44 -25.07 10.17
C ASN A 159 -3.52 -23.65 9.61
N PRO A 160 -2.64 -23.28 8.65
CA PRO A 160 -2.59 -21.93 8.08
C PRO A 160 -3.93 -21.47 7.54
N LYS A 161 -4.67 -22.35 6.83
CA LYS A 161 -5.94 -21.99 6.19
C LYS A 161 -7.03 -21.61 7.18
N ILE A 162 -7.09 -22.30 8.32
CA ILE A 162 -8.06 -21.98 9.37
C ILE A 162 -7.74 -20.61 9.96
N ILE A 163 -6.45 -20.32 10.18
CA ILE A 163 -6.01 -19.02 10.70
C ILE A 163 -6.32 -17.91 9.67
N SER A 164 -6.02 -18.13 8.39
CA SER A 164 -6.34 -17.20 7.31
C SER A 164 -7.84 -16.90 7.25
N GLU A 165 -8.70 -17.91 7.36
CA GLU A 165 -10.16 -17.75 7.37
C GLU A 165 -10.65 -16.97 8.59
N GLU A 166 -10.24 -17.36 9.80
CA GLU A 166 -10.59 -16.68 11.05
C GLU A 166 -10.18 -15.21 11.04
N LEU A 167 -8.95 -14.91 10.60
CA LEU A 167 -8.43 -13.55 10.51
C LEU A 167 -9.12 -12.73 9.43
N THR A 168 -9.41 -13.33 8.26
CA THR A 168 -10.14 -12.63 7.19
C THR A 168 -11.54 -12.24 7.65
N LEU A 169 -12.27 -13.16 8.29
CA LEU A 169 -13.59 -12.88 8.85
C LEU A 169 -13.52 -11.73 9.87
N ARG A 170 -12.53 -11.77 10.76
CA ARG A 170 -12.30 -10.71 11.74
C ARG A 170 -12.00 -9.36 11.10
N PHE A 171 -11.10 -9.30 10.12
CA PHE A 171 -10.71 -8.04 9.47
C PHE A 171 -11.84 -7.41 8.68
N VAL A 172 -12.65 -8.22 8.01
CA VAL A 172 -13.76 -7.75 7.17
C VAL A 172 -14.97 -7.40 8.03
N PHE A 173 -15.45 -8.32 8.87
CA PHE A 173 -16.77 -8.20 9.52
C PHE A 173 -16.71 -7.61 10.93
N GLU A 174 -15.67 -7.89 11.70
CA GLU A 174 -15.57 -7.40 13.08
C GLU A 174 -14.88 -6.04 13.15
N MET A 175 -13.82 -5.86 12.35
CA MET A 175 -12.97 -4.67 12.41
C MET A 175 -13.22 -3.67 11.28
N ASN A 176 -13.91 -4.07 10.20
CA ASN A 176 -14.18 -3.23 9.02
C ASN A 176 -12.91 -2.57 8.45
N ILE A 177 -11.79 -3.31 8.43
CA ILE A 177 -10.50 -2.83 7.89
C ILE A 177 -10.53 -2.83 6.36
N PHE A 178 -11.25 -3.79 5.78
CA PHE A 178 -11.40 -3.98 4.35
C PHE A 178 -12.88 -4.16 4.00
N PRO A 179 -13.29 -3.78 2.78
CA PRO A 179 -14.68 -3.97 2.33
C PRO A 179 -15.02 -5.45 2.16
N GLU A 180 -16.28 -5.80 2.46
CA GLU A 180 -16.81 -7.16 2.32
C GLU A 180 -16.77 -7.66 0.87
N GLU A 181 -16.98 -6.77 -0.09
CA GLU A 181 -17.04 -7.12 -1.50
C GLU A 181 -15.70 -7.60 -2.06
N LEU A 182 -14.60 -7.32 -1.36
CA LEU A 182 -13.26 -7.80 -1.70
C LEU A 182 -12.84 -9.02 -0.88
N PHE A 183 -13.76 -9.68 -0.16
CA PHE A 183 -13.47 -10.77 0.78
C PHE A 183 -12.50 -11.82 0.24
N ARG A 184 -12.72 -12.30 -1.00
CA ARG A 184 -11.85 -13.33 -1.60
C ARG A 184 -10.40 -12.85 -1.78
N GLN A 185 -10.23 -11.59 -2.17
CA GLN A 185 -8.95 -10.96 -2.41
C GLN A 185 -8.24 -10.66 -1.09
N ILE A 186 -9.00 -10.24 -0.07
CA ILE A 186 -8.49 -10.06 1.29
C ILE A 186 -8.08 -11.41 1.88
N TYR A 187 -8.84 -12.49 1.67
CA TYR A 187 -8.44 -13.83 2.06
C TYR A 187 -7.06 -14.18 1.50
N TYR A 188 -6.84 -13.99 0.19
CA TYR A 188 -5.52 -14.26 -0.40
C TYR A 188 -4.41 -13.38 0.18
N LEU A 189 -4.72 -12.12 0.49
CA LEU A 189 -3.78 -11.20 1.11
C LEU A 189 -3.37 -11.66 2.51
N VAL A 190 -4.35 -12.05 3.33
CA VAL A 190 -4.14 -12.56 4.69
C VAL A 190 -3.43 -13.90 4.67
N ASP A 191 -3.81 -14.80 3.75
CA ASP A 191 -3.17 -16.11 3.57
C ASP A 191 -1.68 -15.96 3.24
N GLN A 192 -1.32 -14.99 2.41
CA GLN A 192 0.08 -14.66 2.15
C GLN A 192 0.80 -14.15 3.40
N MET A 193 0.18 -13.26 4.19
CA MET A 193 0.78 -12.80 5.46
C MET A 193 1.01 -13.97 6.43
N VAL A 194 0.02 -14.85 6.58
CA VAL A 194 0.10 -16.03 7.46
C VAL A 194 1.21 -16.98 7.02
N GLU A 195 1.31 -17.27 5.71
CA GLU A 195 2.37 -18.13 5.17
C GLU A 195 3.77 -17.50 5.33
N GLU A 196 3.90 -16.19 5.17
CA GLU A 196 5.15 -15.45 5.41
C GLU A 196 5.61 -15.57 6.87
N GLU A 197 4.73 -15.28 7.83
CA GLU A 197 5.06 -15.36 9.26
C GLU A 197 5.34 -16.81 9.72
N LEU A 198 4.70 -17.81 9.10
CA LEU A 198 4.95 -19.23 9.42
C LEU A 198 6.26 -19.79 8.84
N GLN A 199 6.92 -19.10 7.90
CA GLN A 199 8.23 -19.56 7.41
C GLN A 199 9.27 -19.59 8.54
N ASP A 200 9.28 -18.56 9.38
CA ASP A 200 10.20 -18.44 10.51
C ASP A 200 10.00 -19.60 11.50
N PHE A 201 8.75 -20.03 11.68
CA PHE A 201 8.41 -21.20 12.49
C PHE A 201 8.94 -22.52 11.91
N LEU A 202 8.82 -22.73 10.60
CA LEU A 202 9.32 -23.95 9.94
C LEU A 202 10.84 -24.07 10.07
N GLU A 203 11.56 -22.95 10.01
CA GLU A 203 12.98 -22.91 10.28
C GLU A 203 13.29 -23.28 11.73
N TYR A 204 12.58 -22.66 12.70
CA TYR A 204 12.73 -22.97 14.12
C TYR A 204 12.51 -24.46 14.43
N LYS A 205 11.43 -25.07 13.92
CA LYS A 205 11.12 -26.49 14.14
C LYS A 205 12.22 -27.42 13.60
N LYS A 206 12.79 -27.09 12.43
CA LYS A 206 13.92 -27.84 11.85
C LYS A 206 15.15 -27.74 12.75
N LEU A 207 15.46 -26.55 13.27
CA LEU A 207 16.59 -26.34 14.18
C LEU A 207 16.40 -27.11 15.49
N GLN A 208 15.22 -27.05 16.10
CA GLN A 208 14.92 -27.79 17.33
C GLN A 208 15.08 -29.31 17.16
N THR A 209 14.53 -29.87 16.08
CA THR A 209 14.68 -31.31 15.77
C THR A 209 16.14 -31.70 15.54
N LYS A 210 16.97 -30.79 15.00
CA LYS A 210 18.36 -31.07 14.66
C LYS A 210 19.32 -30.98 15.86
N TYR A 211 19.04 -30.09 16.82
CA TYR A 211 19.98 -29.75 17.89
C TYR A 211 19.50 -30.14 19.30
N LEU A 212 18.22 -30.45 19.48
CA LEU A 212 17.60 -30.67 20.80
C LEU A 212 16.89 -32.03 20.93
N ILE A 213 16.78 -32.81 19.84
CA ILE A 213 16.28 -34.20 19.80
C ILE A 213 17.37 -35.06 19.16
#